data_AF-A0A452Z7D5-F1
#
_entry.id   AF-A0A452Z7D5-F1
#
_cell.length_a   1.000
_cell.length_b   1.000
_cell.length_c   1.000
_cell.angle_alpha   90.00
_cell.angle_beta   90.00
_cell.angle_gamma   90.00
#
_symmetry.space_group_name_H-M   'P 1'
#
loop_
_entity.id
_entity.type
_entity.pdbx_description
1 polymer ?
#
loop_
_entity_poly.entity_id
_entity_poly.type
_entity_poly.pdbx_seq_one_letter_code
_entity_poly.pdbx_strand_id
1 'polypeptide(L)'
;MREYYCYKFHTRPSIFNPILHDGRLFQQFVVDTYIKIESSRLDYIWHNQKKIRAELYQGLLDSIQAGEQDGDAVRKRRVLASSFIGGPRDKLCRYLDAMALVRKYGKPDVFLTMTSNPNWEEITHELETGKTPQDRPDIVVRVFRAKLQEMKKQLFEKAILGKVQAYTYVV
;
A
#
# COMPACT_ATOMS: atom_id res chain seq x y z
N MET A 1 3.80 -2.40 17.23
CA MET A 1 4.39 -3.53 16.49
C MET A 1 5.15 -3.08 15.23
N ARG A 2 4.55 -2.30 14.33
CA ARG A 2 5.22 -1.80 13.11
C ARG A 2 6.55 -1.08 13.39
N GLU A 3 6.57 -0.14 14.34
CA GLU A 3 7.77 0.65 14.66
C GLU A 3 8.95 -0.22 15.13
N TYR A 4 8.67 -1.28 15.89
CA TYR A 4 9.68 -2.25 16.33
C TYR A 4 10.35 -2.95 15.14
N TYR A 5 9.57 -3.41 14.16
CA TYR A 5 10.13 -4.04 12.97
C TYR A 5 10.84 -3.04 12.05
N CYS A 6 10.34 -1.81 11.92
CA CYS A 6 11.05 -0.74 11.22
C CYS A 6 12.43 -0.47 11.85
N TYR A 7 12.51 -0.46 13.18
CA TYR A 7 13.77 -0.34 13.91
C TYR A 7 14.73 -1.50 13.60
N LYS A 8 14.23 -2.74 13.52
CA LYS A 8 15.02 -3.93 13.17
C LYS A 8 15.50 -3.94 11.71
N PHE A 9 14.76 -3.32 10.78
CA PHE A 9 15.16 -3.17 9.37
C PHE A 9 16.06 -1.95 9.10
N HIS A 10 16.40 -1.18 10.14
CA HIS A 10 17.27 -0.02 9.98
C HIS A 10 18.74 -0.44 10.01
N THR A 11 19.48 -0.10 8.96
CA THR A 11 20.93 -0.32 8.86
C THR A 11 21.67 0.76 9.66
N ARG A 12 22.67 0.36 10.44
CA ARG A 12 23.51 1.29 11.21
C ARG A 12 24.98 1.08 10.88
N PRO A 13 25.74 2.15 10.62
CA PRO A 13 27.12 2.05 10.12
C PRO A 13 28.14 1.44 11.10
N SER A 14 27.72 1.03 12.31
CA SER A 14 28.60 0.45 13.34
C SER A 14 28.07 -0.84 13.97
N ILE A 15 26.89 -1.32 13.57
CA ILE A 15 26.25 -2.50 14.18
C ILE A 15 25.93 -3.49 13.07
N PHE A 16 26.56 -4.66 13.13
CA PHE A 16 26.19 -5.78 12.27
C PHE A 16 24.76 -6.23 12.60
N ASN A 17 23.90 -6.30 11.59
CA ASN A 17 22.50 -6.69 11.76
C ASN A 17 22.26 -8.05 11.08
N PRO A 18 22.33 -9.18 11.83
CA PRO A 18 22.27 -10.53 11.24
C PRO A 18 21.09 -10.74 10.30
N ILE A 19 19.93 -10.16 10.64
CA ILE A 19 18.68 -10.27 9.88
C ILE A 19 18.85 -9.76 8.44
N LEU A 20 19.62 -8.70 8.21
CA LEU A 20 19.80 -8.11 6.88
C LEU A 20 20.85 -8.85 6.03
N HIS A 21 21.66 -9.74 6.62
CA HIS A 21 22.69 -10.48 5.89
C HIS A 21 22.28 -11.92 5.57
N ASP A 22 21.11 -12.36 6.02
CA ASP A 22 20.66 -13.77 5.96
C ASP A 22 19.98 -14.18 4.63
N GLY A 23 20.02 -13.31 3.61
CA GLY A 23 19.56 -13.61 2.24
C GLY A 23 18.12 -14.12 2.15
N ARG A 24 17.93 -15.40 1.83
CA ARG A 24 16.58 -16.01 1.76
C ARG A 24 15.84 -16.00 3.10
N LEU A 25 16.54 -16.18 4.22
CA LEU A 25 15.89 -16.13 5.53
C LEU A 25 15.40 -14.72 5.85
N PHE A 26 16.11 -13.69 5.37
CA PHE A 26 15.65 -12.31 5.43
C PHE A 26 14.32 -12.12 4.68
N GLN A 27 14.20 -12.65 3.47
CA GLN A 27 12.95 -12.56 2.68
C GLN A 27 11.78 -13.20 3.43
N GLN A 28 11.97 -14.40 3.99
CA GLN A 28 10.95 -15.06 4.80
C GLN A 28 10.57 -14.21 6.02
N PHE A 29 11.56 -13.68 6.73
CA PHE A 29 11.32 -12.80 7.87
C PHE A 29 10.51 -11.54 7.49
N VAL A 30 10.79 -10.93 6.33
CA VAL A 30 10.01 -9.78 5.83
C VAL A 30 8.54 -10.16 5.61
N VAL A 31 8.27 -11.31 4.99
CA VAL A 31 6.89 -11.79 4.75
C VAL A 31 6.19 -12.11 6.07
N ASP A 32 6.85 -12.83 6.97
CA ASP A 32 6.29 -13.21 8.27
C ASP A 32 5.98 -11.98 9.14
N THR A 33 6.87 -10.98 9.14
CA THR A 33 6.64 -9.74 9.87
C THR A 33 5.50 -8.92 9.27
N TYR A 34 5.37 -8.89 7.94
CA TYR A 34 4.21 -8.28 7.28
C TYR A 34 2.90 -8.95 7.69
N ILE A 35 2.83 -10.28 7.62
CA ILE A 35 1.64 -11.05 8.02
C ILE A 35 1.29 -10.78 9.49
N LYS A 36 2.28 -10.78 10.40
CA LYS A 36 2.04 -10.45 11.83
C LYS A 36 1.45 -9.06 12.03
N ILE A 37 1.98 -8.06 11.32
CA ILE A 37 1.48 -6.68 11.39
C ILE A 37 0.05 -6.61 10.85
N GLU A 38 -0.22 -7.22 9.69
CA GLU A 38 -1.55 -7.20 9.06
C GLU A 38 -2.59 -7.96 9.89
N SER A 39 -2.24 -9.13 10.43
CA SER A 39 -3.12 -9.86 11.35
C SER A 39 -3.46 -9.00 12.57
N SER A 40 -2.47 -8.33 13.18
CA SER A 40 -2.72 -7.43 14.32
C SER A 40 -3.63 -6.25 13.94
N ARG A 41 -3.52 -5.71 12.72
CA ARG A 41 -4.44 -4.66 12.21
C ARG A 41 -5.85 -5.19 11.98
N LEU A 42 -5.99 -6.39 11.42
CA LEU A 42 -7.28 -7.05 11.22
C LEU A 42 -7.95 -7.38 12.56
N ASP A 43 -7.21 -7.88 13.54
CA ASP A 43 -7.68 -8.11 14.89
C ASP A 43 -8.19 -6.81 15.53
N TYR A 44 -7.46 -5.71 15.36
CA TYR A 44 -7.92 -4.41 15.83
C TYR A 44 -9.27 -4.02 15.19
N ILE A 45 -9.38 -4.14 13.87
CA ILE A 45 -10.61 -3.86 13.13
C ILE A 45 -11.76 -4.77 13.60
N TRP A 46 -11.46 -6.03 13.87
CA TRP A 46 -12.42 -7.02 14.33
C TRP A 46 -13.02 -6.66 15.69
N HIS A 47 -12.20 -6.24 16.65
CA HIS A 47 -12.64 -5.92 18.00
C HIS A 47 -13.22 -4.50 18.13
N ASN A 48 -12.92 -3.59 17.18
CA ASN A 48 -13.34 -2.18 17.24
C ASN A 48 -14.43 -1.82 16.21
N GLN A 49 -15.25 -2.78 15.76
CA GLN A 49 -16.31 -2.57 14.76
C GLN A 49 -17.31 -1.46 15.12
N LYS A 50 -17.61 -1.25 16.41
CA LYS A 50 -18.48 -0.15 16.88
C LYS A 50 -17.89 1.23 16.56
N LYS A 51 -16.58 1.41 16.72
CA LYS A 51 -15.88 2.67 16.39
C LYS A 51 -15.84 2.92 14.88
N ILE A 52 -15.81 1.84 14.09
CA ILE A 52 -15.84 1.89 12.61
C ILE A 52 -17.26 2.15 12.10
N ARG A 53 -18.26 2.30 13.00
CA ARG A 53 -19.68 2.48 12.66
C ARG A 53 -20.20 1.41 11.71
N ALA A 54 -19.71 0.17 11.89
CA ALA A 54 -20.08 -0.96 11.03
C ALA A 54 -21.60 -1.16 10.94
N GLU A 55 -22.32 -0.84 12.01
CA GLU A 55 -23.79 -0.92 12.10
C GLU A 55 -24.49 0.06 11.14
N LEU A 56 -24.02 1.30 11.00
CA LEU A 56 -24.57 2.27 10.04
C LEU A 56 -24.38 1.78 8.60
N TYR A 57 -23.21 1.21 8.32
CA TYR A 57 -22.90 0.70 6.99
C TYR A 57 -23.62 -0.61 6.66
N GLN A 58 -23.85 -1.47 7.66
CA GLN A 58 -24.73 -2.63 7.51
C GLN A 58 -26.13 -2.15 7.20
N GLY A 59 -26.71 -1.27 8.02
CA GLY A 59 -28.06 -0.75 7.79
C GLY A 59 -28.25 -0.08 6.43
N LEU A 60 -27.23 0.61 5.90
CA LEU A 60 -27.27 1.20 4.56
C LEU A 60 -27.12 0.17 3.43
N LEU A 61 -26.30 -0.87 3.60
CA LEU A 61 -26.19 -1.95 2.61
C LEU A 61 -27.43 -2.85 2.63
N ASP A 62 -27.95 -3.13 3.82
CA ASP A 62 -29.15 -3.91 4.04
C ASP A 62 -30.37 -3.19 3.44
N SER A 63 -30.47 -1.85 3.57
CA SER A 63 -31.55 -1.09 2.92
C SER A 63 -31.43 -1.00 1.40
N ILE A 64 -30.22 -1.14 0.84
CA ILE A 64 -30.00 -1.19 -0.62
C ILE A 64 -30.25 -2.61 -1.17
N GLN A 65 -29.92 -3.67 -0.42
CA GLN A 65 -30.11 -5.06 -0.86
C GLN A 65 -31.52 -5.58 -0.59
N ALA A 66 -32.12 -5.22 0.55
CA ALA A 66 -33.45 -5.64 0.94
C ALA A 66 -34.49 -4.64 0.44
N GLY A 67 -34.58 -4.45 -0.89
CA GLY A 67 -35.77 -3.84 -1.49
C GLY A 67 -37.00 -4.70 -1.15
N GLU A 68 -37.51 -4.51 0.07
CA GLU A 68 -38.52 -5.28 0.81
C GLU A 68 -38.30 -6.81 0.77
N GLN A 69 -38.24 -7.46 1.95
CA GLN A 69 -38.93 -8.74 2.24
C GLN A 69 -38.22 -9.78 3.13
N ASP A 70 -36.95 -9.66 3.54
CA ASP A 70 -36.40 -10.65 4.49
C ASP A 70 -35.48 -10.06 5.57
N GLY A 71 -36.01 -9.97 6.79
CA GLY A 71 -35.33 -9.45 7.99
C GLY A 71 -34.48 -10.49 8.74
N ASP A 72 -34.49 -11.77 8.32
CA ASP A 72 -33.90 -12.87 9.09
C ASP A 72 -32.48 -13.26 8.65
N ALA A 73 -31.95 -12.65 7.58
CA ALA A 73 -30.60 -12.90 7.08
C ALA A 73 -29.55 -11.86 7.53
N VAL A 74 -29.81 -11.10 8.61
CA VAL A 74 -28.86 -10.10 9.16
C VAL A 74 -27.74 -10.81 9.93
N ARG A 75 -26.96 -11.64 9.23
CA ARG A 75 -25.70 -12.16 9.73
C ARG A 75 -24.75 -10.97 9.80
N LYS A 76 -24.39 -10.51 11.02
CA LYS A 76 -23.46 -9.39 11.28
C LYS A 76 -22.21 -9.46 10.38
N ARG A 77 -22.28 -8.85 9.19
CA ARG A 77 -21.20 -8.82 8.20
C ARG A 77 -20.16 -7.83 8.67
N ARG A 78 -19.08 -8.32 9.30
CA ARG A 78 -18.00 -7.43 9.76
C ARG A 78 -17.45 -6.60 8.60
N VAL A 79 -17.37 -5.30 8.83
CA VAL A 79 -17.03 -4.31 7.82
C VAL A 79 -15.54 -4.02 7.90
N LEU A 80 -14.83 -4.23 6.79
CA LEU A 80 -13.49 -3.68 6.61
C LEU A 80 -13.61 -2.21 6.25
N ALA A 81 -12.91 -1.35 6.99
CA ALA A 81 -12.84 0.08 6.69
C ALA A 81 -12.13 0.35 5.37
N SER A 82 -12.42 1.50 4.73
CA SER A 82 -11.69 1.97 3.53
C SER A 82 -10.21 2.25 3.81
N SER A 83 -9.81 2.43 5.07
CA SER A 83 -8.41 2.58 5.48
C SER A 83 -7.59 1.28 5.37
N PHE A 84 -8.23 0.14 5.14
CA PHE A 84 -7.56 -1.12 4.88
C PHE A 84 -7.19 -1.23 3.38
N ILE A 85 -5.92 -0.94 3.10
CA ILE A 85 -5.36 -0.95 1.73
C ILE A 85 -5.53 -2.32 1.10
N GLY A 86 -6.03 -2.36 -0.14
CA GLY A 86 -6.28 -3.60 -0.88
C GLY A 86 -7.61 -4.29 -0.53
N GLY A 87 -8.33 -3.80 0.48
CA GLY A 87 -9.68 -4.25 0.79
C GLY A 87 -10.71 -3.85 -0.29
N PRO A 88 -11.90 -4.50 -0.31
CA PRO A 88 -12.94 -4.19 -1.29
C PRO A 88 -13.35 -2.71 -1.29
N ARG A 89 -13.42 -2.08 -0.11
CA ARG A 89 -13.79 -0.67 0.03
C ARG A 89 -12.69 0.29 -0.42
N ASP A 90 -11.43 0.01 -0.09
CA ASP A 90 -10.30 0.82 -0.59
C ASP A 90 -10.26 0.81 -2.13
N LYS A 91 -10.40 -0.38 -2.73
CA LYS A 91 -10.47 -0.52 -4.20
C LYS A 91 -11.65 0.24 -4.80
N LEU A 92 -12.84 0.10 -4.22
CA LEU A 92 -14.04 0.81 -4.69
C LEU A 92 -13.88 2.33 -4.54
N CYS A 93 -13.37 2.82 -3.41
CA CYS A 93 -13.11 4.24 -3.21
C CYS A 93 -12.14 4.79 -4.25
N ARG A 94 -10.99 4.13 -4.47
CA ARG A 94 -10.01 4.57 -5.50
C ARG A 94 -10.60 4.59 -6.91
N TYR A 95 -11.44 3.61 -7.23
CA TYR A 95 -12.15 3.57 -8.50
C TYR A 95 -13.14 4.74 -8.61
N LEU A 96 -13.97 4.97 -7.60
CA LEU A 96 -14.93 6.08 -7.58
C LEU A 96 -14.22 7.45 -7.65
N ASP A 97 -13.09 7.62 -6.98
CA ASP A 97 -12.27 8.83 -7.04
C ASP A 97 -11.74 9.05 -8.47
N ALA A 98 -11.23 7.99 -9.12
CA ALA A 98 -10.80 8.07 -10.52
C ALA A 98 -11.97 8.42 -11.46
N MET A 99 -13.15 7.80 -11.26
CA MET A 99 -14.35 8.11 -12.05
C MET A 99 -14.85 9.53 -11.81
N ALA A 100 -14.74 10.06 -10.59
CA ALA A 100 -15.08 11.44 -10.29
C ALA A 100 -14.16 12.42 -11.00
N LEU A 101 -12.85 12.12 -11.08
CA LEU A 101 -11.91 12.91 -11.88
C LEU A 101 -12.27 12.86 -13.36
N VAL A 102 -12.55 11.68 -13.91
CA VAL A 102 -12.92 11.53 -15.33
C VAL A 102 -14.23 12.26 -15.65
N ARG A 103 -15.21 12.21 -14.75
CA ARG A 103 -16.47 12.94 -14.92
C ARG A 103 -16.27 14.45 -14.94
N LYS A 104 -15.33 14.98 -14.15
CA LYS A 104 -15.08 16.43 -14.02
C LYS A 104 -14.14 16.99 -15.09
N TYR A 105 -13.07 16.26 -15.40
CA TYR A 105 -11.98 16.73 -16.27
C TYR A 105 -11.94 16.03 -17.64
N GLY A 106 -12.75 14.99 -17.85
CA GLY A 106 -12.75 14.18 -19.07
C GLY A 106 -11.76 13.01 -19.02
N LYS A 107 -11.50 12.40 -20.18
CA LYS A 107 -10.59 11.26 -20.31
C LYS A 107 -9.15 11.65 -19.92
N PRO A 108 -8.34 10.72 -19.37
CA PRO A 108 -6.94 11.00 -19.09
C PRO A 108 -6.13 11.18 -20.39
N ASP A 109 -5.24 12.17 -20.40
CA ASP A 109 -4.33 12.43 -21.53
C ASP A 109 -3.08 11.56 -21.48
N VAL A 110 -2.60 11.23 -20.27
CA VAL A 110 -1.34 10.52 -20.04
C VAL A 110 -1.55 9.38 -19.05
N PHE A 111 -1.05 8.20 -19.41
CA PHE A 111 -0.97 7.02 -18.53
C PHE A 111 0.50 6.64 -18.35
N LEU A 112 1.00 6.70 -17.11
CA LEU A 112 2.40 6.42 -16.78
C LEU A 112 2.51 5.17 -15.91
N THR A 113 3.46 4.31 -16.25
CA THR A 113 3.87 3.16 -15.43
C THR A 113 5.35 3.27 -15.13
N MET A 114 5.72 2.99 -13.88
CA MET A 114 7.12 2.95 -13.45
C MET A 114 7.42 1.56 -12.91
N THR A 115 8.36 0.88 -13.55
CA THR A 115 8.79 -0.46 -13.16
C THR A 115 10.13 -0.38 -12.46
N SER A 116 10.29 -1.12 -11.36
CA SER A 116 11.59 -1.24 -10.69
C SER A 116 12.56 -2.01 -11.57
N ASN A 117 13.78 -1.50 -11.71
CA ASN A 117 14.88 -2.22 -12.36
C ASN A 117 15.92 -2.62 -11.31
N PRO A 118 16.16 -3.93 -11.08
CA PRO A 118 17.18 -4.41 -10.15
C PRO A 118 18.62 -3.97 -10.51
N ASN A 119 18.87 -3.60 -11.77
CA ASN A 119 20.19 -3.21 -12.27
C ASN A 119 20.47 -1.71 -12.16
N TRP A 120 19.66 -0.95 -11.41
CA TRP A 120 19.96 0.45 -11.14
C TRP A 120 21.26 0.59 -10.37
N GLU A 121 22.05 1.60 -10.74
CA GLU A 121 23.38 1.84 -10.16
C GLU A 121 23.32 2.04 -8.64
N GLU A 122 22.27 2.71 -8.14
CA GLU A 122 22.07 2.92 -6.71
C GLU A 122 21.80 1.62 -5.96
N ILE A 123 21.20 0.62 -6.61
CA ILE A 123 21.01 -0.71 -6.02
C ILE A 123 22.36 -1.44 -6.01
N THR A 124 23.06 -1.46 -7.14
CA THR A 124 24.34 -2.18 -7.26
C THR A 124 25.44 -1.61 -6.38
N HIS A 125 25.45 -0.29 -6.14
CA HIS A 125 26.42 0.38 -5.29
C HIS A 125 26.20 0.10 -3.80
N GLU A 126 24.93 -0.01 -3.37
CA GLU A 126 24.59 -0.30 -1.97
C GLU A 126 24.61 -1.80 -1.63
N LEU A 127 24.77 -2.67 -2.64
CA LEU A 127 24.91 -4.11 -2.44
C LEU A 127 26.34 -4.46 -2.02
N GLU A 128 26.46 -5.26 -0.96
CA GLU A 128 27.72 -5.85 -0.54
C GLU A 128 28.22 -6.87 -1.56
N THR A 129 29.55 -7.06 -1.63
CA THR A 129 30.21 -8.01 -2.52
C THR A 129 29.59 -9.42 -2.38
N GLY A 130 29.09 -9.96 -3.50
CA GLY A 130 28.52 -11.31 -3.57
C GLY A 130 27.03 -11.42 -3.26
N LYS A 131 26.33 -10.34 -2.88
CA LYS A 131 24.86 -10.34 -2.72
C LYS A 131 24.15 -9.95 -4.00
N THR A 132 22.96 -10.53 -4.20
CA THR A 132 22.08 -10.15 -5.31
C THR A 132 21.04 -9.13 -4.86
N PRO A 133 20.44 -8.33 -5.78
CA PRO A 133 19.30 -7.47 -5.44
C PRO A 133 18.14 -8.21 -4.79
N GLN A 134 17.97 -9.50 -5.08
CA GLN A 134 16.94 -10.34 -4.50
C GLN A 134 17.17 -10.59 -3.01
N ASP A 135 18.42 -10.63 -2.56
CA ASP A 135 18.77 -10.85 -1.15
C ASP A 135 18.50 -9.59 -0.29
N ARG A 136 18.41 -8.41 -0.92
CA ARG A 136 18.16 -7.12 -0.26
C ARG A 136 16.97 -6.37 -0.88
N PRO A 137 15.75 -6.94 -0.79
CA PRO A 137 14.54 -6.29 -1.32
C PRO A 137 14.25 -4.94 -0.64
N ASP A 138 14.75 -4.72 0.57
CA ASP A 138 14.64 -3.44 1.27
C ASP A 138 15.36 -2.30 0.53
N ILE A 139 16.53 -2.56 -0.05
CA ILE A 139 17.28 -1.59 -0.86
C ILE A 139 16.49 -1.28 -2.14
N VAL A 140 16.06 -2.33 -2.86
CA VAL A 140 15.31 -2.20 -4.11
C VAL A 140 14.05 -1.33 -3.91
N VAL A 141 13.28 -1.60 -2.86
CA VAL A 141 12.07 -0.82 -2.54
C VAL A 141 12.39 0.62 -2.14
N ARG A 142 13.49 0.87 -1.42
CA ARG A 142 13.93 2.23 -1.05
C ARG A 142 14.33 3.04 -2.28
N VAL A 143 15.13 2.45 -3.18
CA VAL A 143 15.55 3.11 -4.42
C VAL A 143 14.35 3.36 -5.33
N PHE A 144 13.46 2.37 -5.49
CA PHE A 144 12.21 2.56 -6.24
C PHE A 144 11.37 3.71 -5.68
N ARG A 145 11.21 3.77 -4.35
CA ARG A 145 10.48 4.86 -3.70
C ARG A 145 11.16 6.21 -3.94
N ALA A 146 12.48 6.29 -3.86
CA ALA A 146 13.21 7.54 -4.11
C ALA A 146 13.03 8.01 -5.57
N LYS A 147 13.19 7.11 -6.54
CA LYS A 147 12.94 7.39 -7.97
C LYS A 147 11.49 7.81 -8.23
N LEU A 148 10.52 7.16 -7.59
CA LEU A 148 9.11 7.52 -7.69
C LEU A 148 8.85 8.95 -7.21
N GLN A 149 9.47 9.34 -6.10
CA GLN A 149 9.33 10.71 -5.57
C GLN A 149 9.98 11.73 -6.49
N GLU A 150 11.16 11.44 -7.05
CA GLU A 150 11.81 12.33 -8.01
C GLU A 150 10.97 12.49 -9.28
N MET A 151 10.42 11.40 -9.81
CA MET A 151 9.51 11.46 -10.96
C MET A 151 8.28 12.33 -10.65
N LYS A 152 7.69 12.21 -9.47
CA LYS A 152 6.57 13.07 -9.04
C LYS A 152 6.96 14.54 -9.00
N LYS A 153 8.13 14.89 -8.49
CA LYS A 153 8.63 16.27 -8.51
C LYS A 153 8.80 16.78 -9.93
N GLN A 154 9.36 15.97 -10.82
CA GLN A 154 9.50 16.35 -12.22
C GLN A 154 8.15 16.60 -12.90
N LEU A 155 7.17 15.74 -12.65
CA LEU A 155 5.83 15.85 -13.24
C LEU A 155 5.02 17.02 -12.66
N PHE A 156 4.99 17.18 -11.34
CA PHE A 156 4.08 18.11 -10.67
C PHE A 156 4.71 19.47 -10.34
N GLU A 157 6.01 19.52 -10.06
CA GLU A 157 6.71 20.78 -9.72
C GLU A 157 7.39 21.37 -10.95
N LYS A 158 8.15 20.56 -11.69
CA LYS A 158 8.87 21.02 -12.90
C LYS A 158 7.97 21.05 -14.15
N ALA A 159 6.74 20.51 -14.06
CA ALA A 159 5.74 20.51 -15.12
C ALA A 159 6.29 20.04 -16.48
N ILE A 160 7.12 18.98 -16.49
CA ILE A 160 7.79 18.49 -17.72
C ILE A 160 6.81 18.07 -18.82
N LEU A 161 5.59 17.67 -18.45
CA LEU A 161 4.50 17.30 -19.35
C LEU A 161 3.40 18.38 -19.39
N GLY A 162 3.69 19.59 -18.91
CA GLY A 162 2.72 20.65 -18.69
C GLY A 162 2.10 20.62 -17.30
N LYS A 163 1.20 21.58 -17.04
CA LYS A 163 0.56 21.77 -15.75
C LYS A 163 -0.51 20.70 -15.51
N VAL A 164 -0.33 19.89 -14.48
CA VAL A 164 -1.30 18.86 -14.09
C VAL A 164 -2.54 19.48 -13.45
N GLN A 165 -3.72 19.23 -14.02
CA GLN A 165 -5.00 19.69 -13.46
C GLN A 165 -5.58 18.71 -12.43
N ALA A 166 -5.43 17.41 -12.68
CA ALA A 166 -5.89 16.34 -11.81
C ALA A 166 -5.04 15.10 -12.02
N TYR A 167 -4.84 14.30 -10.97
CA TYR A 167 -4.15 13.03 -11.07
C TYR A 167 -4.69 12.04 -10.02
N THR A 168 -4.57 10.76 -10.32
CA THR A 168 -4.74 9.65 -9.38
C THR A 168 -3.61 8.66 -9.63
N TYR A 169 -3.13 7.99 -8.59
CA TYR A 169 -2.08 6.98 -8.73
C TYR A 169 -2.22 5.90 -7.67
N VAL A 170 -1.67 4.73 -8.00
CA VAL A 170 -1.58 3.57 -7.10
C VAL A 170 -0.13 3.08 -7.12
N VAL A 171 0.34 2.59 -5.97
CA VAL A 171 1.64 1.93 -5.77
C VAL A 171 1.38 0.59 -5.13
#